data_AF-A0A924EQ06-F1
#
_entry.id   AF-A0A924EQ06-F1
#
_cell.length_a   1.000
_cell.length_b   1.000
_cell.length_c   1.000
_cell.angle_alpha   90.00
_cell.angle_beta   90.00
_cell.angle_gamma   90.00
#
_symmetry.space_group_name_H-M   'P 1'
#
loop_
_entity.id
_entity.type
_entity.pdbx_description
1 polymer ?
#
loop_
_entity_poly.entity_id
_entity_poly.type
_entity_poly.pdbx_seq_one_letter_code
_entity_poly.pdbx_strand_id
1 'polypeptide(L)'
;MSSAELEGHEGHEGFDCSRARLQLYEYLDGEMDPDDCVKIRAHLEQCGPCLKEYDIDQIIKALVRRSCDCEAAPMELRSQIMSRITTFTMTVEYRD
;
A
#
# COMPACT_ATOMS: atom_id res chain seq x y z
N MET A 1 -14.09 18.02 -33.88
CA MET A 1 -15.01 17.86 -32.72
C MET A 1 -15.76 16.56 -32.90
N SER A 2 -15.43 15.57 -32.08
CA SER A 2 -16.17 14.34 -31.75
C SER A 2 -15.15 13.46 -31.00
N SER A 3 -14.77 13.87 -29.80
CA SER A 3 -15.28 13.30 -28.54
C SER A 3 -15.09 11.78 -28.49
N ALA A 4 -13.83 11.37 -28.36
CA ALA A 4 -13.46 9.99 -28.04
C ALA A 4 -13.73 9.74 -26.54
N GLU A 5 -14.70 8.86 -26.30
CA GLU A 5 -14.66 7.75 -25.34
C GLU A 5 -14.33 8.12 -23.88
N LEU A 6 -15.32 8.68 -23.19
CA LEU A 6 -15.46 8.53 -21.74
C LEU A 6 -16.25 7.24 -21.47
N GLU A 7 -15.61 6.09 -21.58
CA GLU A 7 -16.19 4.85 -21.09
C GLU A 7 -15.98 4.75 -19.57
N GLY A 8 -16.93 5.31 -18.82
CA GLY A 8 -17.08 5.03 -17.40
C GLY A 8 -17.54 3.60 -17.23
N HIS A 9 -16.62 2.71 -16.84
CA HIS A 9 -16.91 1.30 -16.59
C HIS A 9 -17.80 1.17 -15.36
N GLU A 10 -19.01 0.64 -15.56
CA GLU A 10 -20.06 0.54 -14.55
C GLU A 10 -19.57 -0.25 -13.33
N GLY A 11 -19.44 0.45 -12.21
CA GLY A 11 -18.96 -0.09 -10.95
C GLY A 11 -19.93 -1.14 -10.40
N HIS A 12 -19.42 -2.33 -10.15
CA HIS A 12 -20.08 -3.34 -9.35
C HIS A 12 -20.20 -2.80 -7.91
N GLU A 13 -21.40 -2.81 -7.34
CA GLU A 13 -21.72 -2.19 -6.04
C GLU A 13 -20.82 -2.75 -4.93
N GLY A 14 -19.86 -1.94 -4.47
CA GLY A 14 -19.03 -2.24 -3.29
C GLY A 14 -17.68 -1.51 -3.26
N PHE A 15 -17.05 -1.26 -4.41
CA PHE A 15 -15.78 -0.54 -4.52
C PHE A 15 -15.55 -0.14 -5.99
N ASP A 16 -15.56 1.16 -6.30
CA ASP A 16 -15.41 1.63 -7.69
C ASP A 16 -13.94 1.68 -8.13
N CYS A 17 -13.72 1.72 -9.45
CA CYS A 17 -12.37 1.75 -10.02
C CYS A 17 -11.58 3.00 -9.58
N SER A 18 -12.26 4.13 -9.39
CA SER A 18 -11.65 5.39 -8.97
C SER A 18 -11.03 5.28 -7.58
N ARG A 19 -11.77 4.69 -6.63
CA ARG A 19 -11.31 4.40 -5.28
C ARG A 19 -10.21 3.35 -5.28
N ALA A 20 -10.35 2.30 -6.09
CA ALA A 20 -9.30 1.29 -6.21
C ALA A 20 -7.96 1.87 -6.65
N ARG A 21 -7.97 2.77 -7.65
CA ARG A 21 -6.77 3.47 -8.11
C ARG A 21 -6.18 4.39 -7.06
N LEU A 22 -7.01 5.09 -6.29
CA LEU A 22 -6.54 5.99 -5.24
C LEU A 22 -5.83 5.22 -4.12
N GLN A 23 -6.35 4.05 -3.74
CA GLN A 23 -5.84 3.24 -2.63
C GLN A 23 -4.86 2.14 -3.07
N LEU A 24 -4.56 2.03 -4.36
CA LEU A 24 -3.72 0.95 -4.90
C LEU A 24 -2.32 0.94 -4.30
N TYR A 25 -1.73 2.11 -4.11
CA TYR A 25 -0.39 2.25 -3.54
C TYR A 25 -0.36 1.85 -2.05
N GLU A 26 -1.33 2.32 -1.26
CA GLU A 26 -1.48 1.93 0.16
C GLU A 26 -1.64 0.41 0.29
N TYR A 27 -2.41 -0.22 -0.60
CA TYR A 27 -2.55 -1.67 -0.66
C TYR A 27 -1.24 -2.38 -1.02
N LEU A 28 -0.50 -1.87 -2.02
CA LEU A 28 0.79 -2.43 -2.45
C LEU A 28 1.88 -2.28 -1.38
N ASP A 29 1.85 -1.22 -0.58
CA ASP A 29 2.80 -0.96 0.51
C ASP A 29 2.41 -1.63 1.84
N GLY A 30 1.18 -2.17 1.92
CA GLY A 30 0.68 -2.81 3.14
C GLY A 30 0.30 -1.80 4.23
N GLU A 31 -0.03 -0.57 3.84
CA GLU A 31 -0.36 0.55 4.74
C GLU A 31 -1.86 0.71 4.96
N MET A 32 -2.66 -0.25 4.48
CA MET A 32 -4.12 -0.18 4.51
C MET A 32 -4.72 -1.12 5.57
N ASP A 33 -5.85 -0.71 6.16
CA ASP A 33 -6.57 -1.52 7.15
C ASP A 33 -7.02 -2.88 6.58
N PRO A 34 -7.08 -3.96 7.38
CA PRO A 34 -7.51 -5.28 6.92
C PRO A 34 -8.86 -5.31 6.20
N ASP A 35 -9.85 -4.53 6.65
CA ASP A 35 -11.18 -4.51 6.03
C ASP A 35 -11.15 -3.88 4.63
N ASP A 36 -10.34 -2.84 4.46
CA ASP A 36 -10.15 -2.20 3.16
C ASP A 36 -9.30 -3.07 2.22
N CYS A 37 -8.36 -3.85 2.77
CA CYS A 37 -7.59 -4.84 1.99
C CYS A 37 -8.49 -5.89 1.34
N VAL A 38 -9.56 -6.30 2.02
CA VAL A 38 -10.55 -7.24 1.47
C VAL A 38 -11.31 -6.61 0.30
N LYS A 39 -11.72 -5.34 0.43
CA LYS A 39 -12.51 -4.64 -0.61
C LYS A 39 -11.71 -4.44 -1.90
N ILE A 40 -10.47 -3.97 -1.80
CA ILE A 40 -9.63 -3.77 -2.99
C ILE A 40 -9.29 -5.11 -3.65
N ARG A 41 -9.03 -6.17 -2.87
CA ARG A 41 -8.79 -7.51 -3.42
C ARG A 41 -10.00 -8.02 -4.20
N ALA A 42 -11.20 -7.93 -3.62
CA ALA A 42 -12.43 -8.33 -4.30
C ALA A 42 -12.65 -7.54 -5.59
N HIS A 43 -12.31 -6.25 -5.62
CA HIS A 43 -12.36 -5.44 -6.83
C HIS A 43 -11.36 -5.92 -7.89
N LEU A 44 -10.09 -6.15 -7.53
CA LEU A 44 -9.06 -6.63 -8.45
C LEU A 44 -9.41 -8.00 -9.06
N GLU A 45 -10.06 -8.88 -8.30
CA GLU A 45 -10.55 -10.19 -8.79
C GLU A 45 -11.66 -10.05 -9.85
N GLN A 46 -12.42 -8.95 -9.82
CA GLN A 46 -13.58 -8.72 -10.69
C GLN A 46 -13.30 -7.70 -11.80
N CYS A 47 -12.20 -6.93 -11.70
CA CYS A 47 -11.88 -5.82 -12.58
C CYS A 47 -10.53 -6.02 -13.27
N GLY A 48 -10.56 -6.61 -14.48
CA GLY A 48 -9.37 -6.81 -15.32
C GLY A 48 -8.53 -5.54 -15.57
N PRO A 49 -9.13 -4.36 -15.84
CA PRO A 49 -8.38 -3.11 -15.97
C PRO A 49 -7.57 -2.73 -14.73
N CYS A 50 -8.17 -2.79 -13.53
CA CYS A 50 -7.46 -2.47 -12.29
C CYS A 50 -6.43 -3.54 -11.92
N LEU A 51 -6.70 -4.82 -12.22
CA LEU A 51 -5.72 -5.90 -12.05
C LEU A 51 -4.47 -5.67 -12.92
N LYS A 52 -4.67 -5.21 -14.17
CA LYS A 52 -3.56 -4.87 -15.06
C LYS A 52 -2.70 -3.72 -14.52
N GLU A 53 -3.32 -2.69 -13.94
CA GLU A 53 -2.59 -1.58 -13.30
C GLU A 53 -1.79 -2.09 -12.08
N TYR A 54 -2.42 -2.90 -11.23
CA TYR A 54 -1.78 -3.56 -10.09
C TYR A 54 -0.54 -4.38 -10.50
N ASP A 55 -0.65 -5.20 -11.54
CA ASP A 55 0.45 -6.04 -12.02
C ASP A 55 1.65 -5.21 -12.52
N ILE A 56 1.38 -4.10 -13.22
CA ILE A 56 2.42 -3.17 -13.68
C ILE A 56 3.16 -2.57 -12.48
N ASP A 57 2.42 -2.07 -11.48
CA ASP A 57 3.02 -1.45 -10.30
C ASP A 57 3.84 -2.45 -9.47
N GLN A 58 3.39 -3.71 -9.38
CA GLN A 58 4.17 -4.79 -8.75
C GLN A 58 5.50 -5.03 -9.48
N ILE A 59 5.49 -5.06 -10.82
CA ILE A 59 6.71 -5.22 -11.63
C ILE A 59 7.65 -4.04 -11.40
N ILE A 60 7.13 -2.81 -11.35
CA ILE A 60 7.93 -1.62 -11.09
C ILE A 60 8.56 -1.68 -9.69
N LYS A 61 7.78 -2.00 -8.65
CA LYS A 61 8.30 -2.17 -7.28
C LYS A 61 9.39 -3.24 -7.21
N ALA A 62 9.19 -4.38 -7.87
CA ALA A 62 10.20 -5.44 -7.93
C ALA A 62 11.47 -4.99 -8.66
N LEU A 63 11.34 -4.24 -9.75
CA LEU A 63 12.46 -3.69 -10.52
C LEU A 63 13.29 -2.70 -9.69
N VAL A 64 12.63 -1.77 -8.99
CA VAL A 64 13.27 -0.80 -8.10
C VAL A 64 14.00 -1.53 -6.98
N ARG A 65 13.33 -2.45 -6.28
CA ARG A 65 13.93 -3.25 -5.22
C ARG A 65 15.19 -3.97 -5.67
N ARG A 66 15.14 -4.71 -6.79
CA ARG A 66 16.31 -5.40 -7.36
C ARG A 66 17.47 -4.46 -7.65
N SER A 67 17.17 -3.24 -8.08
CA SER A 67 18.18 -2.24 -8.43
C SER A 67 18.79 -1.56 -7.20
N CYS A 68 18.11 -1.60 -6.06
CA CYS A 68 18.51 -0.98 -4.80
C CYS A 68 18.92 -2.01 -3.70
N ASP A 69 18.79 -3.32 -3.95
CA ASP A 69 19.09 -4.41 -3.00
C ASP A 69 20.59 -4.50 -2.59
N CYS A 70 21.46 -3.65 -3.14
CA CYS A 70 22.89 -3.61 -2.84
C CYS A 70 23.28 -2.75 -1.62
N GLU A 71 22.35 -1.99 -1.03
CA GLU A 71 22.65 -1.11 0.12
C GLU A 71 21.97 -1.62 1.40
N ALA A 72 22.66 -2.50 2.13
CA ALA A 72 22.23 -2.87 3.48
C ALA A 72 22.30 -1.64 4.41
N ALA A 73 21.25 -1.41 5.20
CA ALA A 73 21.25 -0.37 6.20
C ALA A 73 22.43 -0.55 7.18
N PRO A 74 23.17 0.52 7.55
CA PRO A 74 24.28 0.42 8.49
C PRO A 74 23.84 -0.26 9.81
N MET A 75 24.67 -1.19 10.32
CA MET A 75 24.37 -1.94 11.54
C MET A 75 24.07 -1.04 12.73
N GLU A 76 24.77 0.09 12.82
CA GLU A 76 24.57 1.08 13.87
C GLU A 76 23.16 1.68 13.85
N LEU A 77 22.65 2.04 12.67
CA LEU A 77 21.29 2.56 12.51
C LEU A 77 20.26 1.52 12.96
N ARG A 78 20.45 0.26 12.55
CA ARG A 78 19.58 -0.84 12.99
C ARG A 78 19.59 -0.99 14.51
N SER A 79 20.76 -0.96 15.13
CA SER A 79 20.89 -1.06 16.59
C SER A 79 20.18 0.09 17.31
N GLN A 80 20.32 1.32 16.80
CA GLN A 80 19.65 2.50 17.37
C GLN A 80 18.12 2.40 17.25
N ILE A 81 17.61 2.00 16.09
CA ILE A 81 16.17 1.83 15.87
C ILE A 81 15.61 0.80 16.85
N MET A 82 16.22 -0.39 16.91
CA MET A 82 15.76 -1.48 17.78
C MET A 82 15.74 -1.03 19.25
N SER A 83 16.81 -0.39 19.71
CA SER A 83 16.89 0.15 21.08
C SER A 83 15.73 1.10 21.39
N ARG A 84 15.41 2.03 20.49
CA ARG A 84 14.33 3.01 20.70
C ARG A 84 12.94 2.36 20.70
N ILE A 85 12.66 1.44 19.78
CA ILE A 85 11.33 0.83 19.66
C ILE A 85 11.05 -0.23 20.74
N THR A 86 12.08 -0.79 21.37
CA THR A 86 11.92 -1.75 22.48
C THR A 86 12.00 -1.10 23.86
N THR A 87 12.34 0.19 23.94
CA THR A 87 12.40 0.91 25.23
C THR A 87 11.00 1.33 25.65
N PHE A 88 10.60 0.93 26.86
CA PHE A 88 9.35 1.38 27.48
C PHE A 88 9.66 2.38 28.61
N THR A 89 8.98 3.53 28.60
CA THR A 89 9.09 4.55 29.64
C THR A 89 7.82 4.57 30.47
N MET A 90 7.96 4.35 31.79
CA MET A 90 6.84 4.44 32.73
C MET A 90 6.99 5.68 33.59
N THR A 91 6.08 6.65 33.44
CA THR A 91 5.94 7.79 34.35
C THR A 91 5.03 7.41 35.50
N VAL A 92 5.57 7.42 36.72
CA VAL A 92 4.80 7.15 37.94
C VAL A 92 4.44 8.47 38.59
N GLU A 93 3.16 8.78 38.65
CA GLU A 93 2.63 9.90 39.43
C GLU A 93 2.12 9.38 40.77
N TYR A 94 2.76 9.81 41.86
CA TYR A 94 2.29 9.51 43.20
C TYR A 94 1.19 10.50 43.57
N ARG A 95 0.05 9.98 44.02
CA ARG A 95 -1.04 10.77 44.61
C ARG A 95 -0.90 10.67 46.12
N ASP A 96 -0.58 11.80 46.77
CA ASP A 96 -0.69 11.99 48.22
C ASP A 96 -2.17 11.99 48.68
#